data_AF-A0A2V8ZIK5-F1
#
_entry.id   AF-A0A2V8ZIK5-F1
#
_cell.length_a   1.000
_cell.length_b   1.000
_cell.length_c   1.000
_cell.angle_alpha   90.00
_cell.angle_beta   90.00
_cell.angle_gamma   90.00
#
_symmetry.space_group_name_H-M   'P 1'
#
loop_
_entity.id
_entity.type
_entity.pdbx_description
1 polymer ?
#
loop_
_entity_poly.entity_id
_entity_poly.type
_entity_poly.pdbx_seq_one_letter_code
_entity_poly.pdbx_strand_id
1 'polypeptide(L)'
;MAINLRSTMLATICSLGLSQITTSILSAQQRPPDLSKLSSEQQEMIASACNVARQFNRPAKYYRCLRDQLGALRNSSGEPDLSDLSPEQQEMIASACNVARQFNGPAKYYGCLRDQLGALRNSAEPDLSDLSPEQQEMIFNACRVARQFIGPASYYNCLRSQRAGLAAQIAPVTDPGTPTVSPPTQQPTSTSPKTGSGATPGLQTNPGIPINLLIVFAAVIFLAFLQEIARRGKKCFTCGARTTNATQICDSCQERARAEENRRREEQTPGVSFNPYEVLGVSLGASREEIRSAYRDLIARYHPDKVSHLGQEFEAIAREKTLTINRAYEMLTSL
;
A
#
# COMPACT_ATOMS: atom_id res chain seq x y z
N MET A 1 21.56 -16.96 -66.28
CA MET A 1 20.53 -16.58 -65.27
C MET A 1 20.74 -17.46 -64.04
N ALA A 2 21.76 -17.18 -63.23
CA ALA A 2 22.07 -17.95 -62.02
C ALA A 2 21.36 -17.27 -60.85
N ILE A 3 20.16 -17.74 -60.55
CA ILE A 3 19.33 -17.21 -59.46
C ILE A 3 19.99 -17.60 -58.13
N ASN A 4 20.03 -16.63 -57.21
CA ASN A 4 20.59 -16.66 -55.87
C ASN A 4 19.95 -17.74 -54.97
N LEU A 5 20.25 -19.03 -55.20
CA LEU A 5 19.70 -20.14 -54.38
C LEU A 5 20.21 -20.14 -52.92
N ARG A 6 21.37 -19.54 -52.64
CA ARG A 6 21.91 -19.49 -51.27
C ARG A 6 21.21 -18.48 -50.36
N SER A 7 20.71 -17.38 -50.94
CA SER A 7 20.05 -16.31 -50.17
C SER A 7 18.62 -16.68 -49.77
N THR A 8 17.90 -17.40 -50.63
CA THR A 8 16.56 -17.93 -50.31
C THR A 8 16.63 -19.06 -49.29
N MET A 9 17.62 -19.95 -49.35
CA MET A 9 17.74 -21.06 -48.38
C MET A 9 17.99 -20.56 -46.94
N LEU A 10 18.84 -19.55 -46.76
CA LEU A 10 19.13 -18.96 -45.45
C LEU A 10 17.91 -18.25 -44.85
N ALA A 11 17.10 -17.56 -45.67
CA ALA A 11 15.87 -16.91 -45.23
C ALA A 11 14.80 -17.93 -44.77
N THR A 12 14.69 -19.08 -45.46
CA THR A 12 13.73 -20.14 -45.10
C THR A 12 14.13 -20.87 -43.82
N ILE A 13 15.44 -21.11 -43.59
CA ILE A 13 15.96 -21.74 -42.37
C ILE A 13 15.72 -20.85 -41.14
N CYS A 14 15.90 -19.53 -41.27
CA CYS A 14 15.62 -18.59 -40.18
C CYS A 14 14.12 -18.54 -39.83
N SER A 15 13.26 -18.56 -40.86
CA SER A 15 11.78 -18.55 -40.69
C SER A 15 11.23 -19.83 -40.06
N LEU A 16 11.78 -21.00 -40.45
CA LEU A 16 11.44 -22.30 -39.85
C LEU A 16 11.96 -22.41 -38.40
N GLY A 17 13.16 -21.90 -38.12
CA GLY A 17 13.73 -21.85 -36.78
C GLY A 17 12.91 -21.00 -35.80
N LEU A 18 12.49 -19.80 -36.22
CA LEU A 18 11.58 -18.94 -35.44
C LEU A 18 10.21 -19.61 -35.21
N SER A 19 9.65 -20.29 -36.22
CA SER A 19 8.39 -21.02 -36.08
C SER A 19 8.48 -22.19 -35.10
N GLN A 20 9.55 -23.00 -35.13
CA GLN A 20 9.75 -24.11 -34.19
C GLN A 20 10.02 -23.65 -32.75
N ILE A 21 10.70 -22.51 -32.57
CA ILE A 21 10.91 -21.91 -31.24
C ILE A 21 9.58 -21.41 -30.66
N THR A 22 8.76 -20.74 -31.46
CA THR A 22 7.44 -20.26 -31.00
C THR A 22 6.49 -21.41 -30.64
N THR A 23 6.45 -22.50 -31.42
CA THR A 23 5.63 -23.68 -31.09
C THR A 23 6.13 -24.39 -29.84
N SER A 24 7.44 -24.49 -29.63
CA SER A 24 8.02 -25.11 -28.43
C SER A 24 7.73 -24.32 -27.15
N ILE A 25 7.83 -22.98 -27.19
CA ILE A 25 7.50 -22.11 -26.05
C ILE A 25 5.99 -22.14 -25.75
N LEU A 26 5.16 -22.16 -26.80
CA LEU A 26 3.71 -22.25 -26.65
C LEU A 26 3.28 -23.60 -26.07
N SER A 27 3.95 -24.69 -26.46
CA SER A 27 3.72 -26.04 -25.90
C SER A 27 4.22 -26.16 -24.45
N ALA A 28 5.33 -25.51 -24.09
CA ALA A 28 5.82 -25.46 -22.71
C ALA A 28 4.85 -24.69 -21.77
N GLN A 29 4.14 -23.68 -22.29
CA GLN A 29 3.08 -23.00 -21.54
C GLN A 29 1.78 -23.81 -21.39
N GLN A 30 1.66 -24.97 -22.05
CA GLN A 30 0.45 -25.80 -22.01
C GLN A 30 0.54 -26.96 -21.02
N ARG A 31 1.70 -27.22 -20.39
CA ARG A 31 1.84 -28.25 -19.35
C ARG A 31 1.82 -27.66 -17.94
N PRO A 32 1.27 -28.40 -16.95
CA PRO A 32 1.40 -28.04 -15.54
C PRO A 32 2.88 -28.08 -15.13
N PRO A 33 3.34 -27.15 -14.29
CA PRO A 33 4.65 -27.25 -13.67
C PRO A 33 4.69 -28.39 -12.64
N ASP A 34 5.88 -28.95 -12.42
CA ASP A 34 6.12 -29.99 -11.42
C ASP A 34 6.22 -29.37 -10.01
N LEU A 35 5.40 -29.87 -9.08
CA LEU A 35 5.34 -29.42 -7.68
C LEU A 35 5.94 -30.45 -6.70
N SER A 36 6.35 -31.62 -7.18
CA SER A 36 6.76 -32.75 -6.33
C SER A 36 7.96 -32.46 -5.42
N LYS A 37 8.75 -31.43 -5.75
CA LYS A 37 9.93 -31.00 -4.97
C LYS A 37 9.58 -30.08 -3.79
N LEU A 38 8.32 -29.65 -3.67
CA LEU A 38 7.86 -28.77 -2.61
C LEU A 38 7.36 -29.57 -1.41
N SER A 39 7.39 -28.97 -0.22
CA SER A 39 6.78 -29.59 0.97
C SER A 39 5.26 -29.71 0.82
N SER A 40 4.65 -30.62 1.58
CA SER A 40 3.18 -30.80 1.60
C SER A 40 2.47 -29.48 1.90
N GLU A 41 2.95 -28.72 2.88
CA GLU A 41 2.37 -27.44 3.25
C GLU A 41 2.45 -26.39 2.13
N GLN A 42 3.58 -26.33 1.42
CA GLN A 42 3.72 -25.45 0.26
C GLN A 42 2.77 -25.85 -0.88
N GLN A 43 2.62 -27.16 -1.12
CA GLN A 43 1.70 -27.67 -2.15
C GLN A 43 0.24 -27.32 -1.81
N GLU A 44 -0.16 -27.45 -0.54
CA GLU A 44 -1.50 -27.09 -0.08
C GLU A 44 -1.79 -25.59 -0.22
N MET A 45 -0.86 -24.73 0.21
CA MET A 45 -1.00 -23.28 0.05
C MET A 45 -1.12 -22.88 -1.43
N ILE A 46 -0.31 -23.47 -2.32
CA ILE A 46 -0.37 -23.22 -3.76
C ILE A 46 -1.69 -23.73 -4.35
N ALA A 47 -2.13 -24.93 -3.95
CA ALA A 47 -3.38 -25.52 -4.43
C ALA A 47 -4.58 -24.66 -4.04
N SER A 48 -4.60 -24.14 -2.81
CA SER A 48 -5.66 -23.25 -2.34
C SER A 48 -5.63 -21.89 -3.05
N ALA A 49 -4.45 -21.26 -3.18
CA ALA A 49 -4.29 -19.99 -3.88
C ALA A 49 -4.71 -20.06 -5.36
N CYS A 50 -4.48 -21.21 -6.02
CA CYS A 50 -4.87 -21.43 -7.41
C CYS A 50 -6.23 -22.09 -7.57
N ASN A 51 -7.00 -22.30 -6.49
CA ASN A 51 -8.25 -23.07 -6.54
C ASN A 51 -9.31 -22.44 -7.45
N VAL A 52 -9.45 -21.11 -7.46
CA VAL A 52 -10.39 -20.42 -8.37
C VAL A 52 -10.00 -20.64 -9.84
N ALA A 53 -8.70 -20.59 -10.14
CA ALA A 53 -8.19 -20.88 -11.48
C ALA A 53 -8.41 -22.35 -11.87
N ARG A 54 -8.31 -23.26 -10.89
CA ARG A 54 -8.56 -24.70 -11.07
C ARG A 54 -10.05 -25.00 -11.33
N GLN A 55 -10.95 -24.35 -10.60
CA GLN A 55 -12.38 -24.66 -10.63
C GLN A 55 -13.13 -24.01 -11.79
N PHE A 56 -12.81 -22.75 -12.11
CA PHE A 56 -13.64 -21.93 -12.99
C PHE A 56 -12.94 -21.43 -14.26
N ASN A 57 -11.66 -21.71 -14.44
CA ASN A 57 -10.88 -21.19 -15.56
C ASN A 57 -10.31 -22.31 -16.44
N ARG A 58 -9.99 -21.97 -17.69
CA ARG A 58 -9.32 -22.90 -18.62
C ARG A 58 -7.96 -23.37 -18.05
N PRO A 59 -7.47 -24.58 -18.39
CA PRO A 59 -6.23 -25.14 -17.86
C PRO A 59 -5.02 -24.20 -17.95
N ALA A 60 -4.94 -23.40 -19.02
CA ALA A 60 -3.89 -22.41 -19.21
C ALA A 60 -3.80 -21.34 -18.08
N LYS A 61 -4.94 -20.92 -17.50
CA LYS A 61 -4.93 -19.97 -16.36
C LYS A 61 -4.53 -20.64 -15.06
N TYR A 62 -4.97 -21.88 -14.83
CA TYR A 62 -4.52 -22.66 -13.68
C TYR A 62 -3.00 -22.88 -13.72
N TYR A 63 -2.46 -23.33 -14.85
CA TYR A 63 -1.00 -23.53 -14.99
C TYR A 63 -0.21 -22.23 -14.91
N ARG A 64 -0.78 -21.11 -15.37
CA ARG A 64 -0.19 -19.78 -15.16
C ARG A 64 -0.10 -19.46 -13.67
N CYS A 65 -1.20 -19.63 -12.93
CA CYS A 65 -1.20 -19.42 -11.48
C CYS A 65 -0.13 -20.27 -10.77
N LEU A 66 0.00 -21.55 -11.12
CA LEU A 66 1.03 -22.42 -10.55
C LEU A 66 2.45 -21.91 -10.82
N ARG A 67 2.73 -21.44 -12.05
CA ARG A 67 4.05 -20.85 -12.38
C ARG A 67 4.31 -19.55 -11.65
N ASP A 68 3.29 -18.71 -11.51
CA ASP A 68 3.39 -17.44 -10.79
C ASP A 68 3.69 -17.70 -9.30
N GLN A 69 3.01 -18.67 -8.69
CA GLN A 69 3.25 -19.09 -7.31
C GLN A 69 4.65 -19.68 -7.11
N LEU A 70 5.11 -20.54 -8.02
CA LEU A 70 6.47 -21.09 -8.00
C LEU A 70 7.54 -19.99 -8.18
N GLY A 71 7.30 -19.05 -9.10
CA GLY A 71 8.18 -17.91 -9.32
C GLY A 71 8.26 -17.02 -8.09
N ALA A 72 7.12 -16.70 -7.48
CA ALA A 72 7.04 -15.92 -6.25
C ALA A 72 7.74 -16.63 -5.08
N LEU A 73 7.55 -17.95 -4.93
CA LEU A 73 8.19 -18.75 -3.88
C LEU A 73 9.72 -18.79 -4.06
N ARG A 74 10.21 -19.01 -5.28
CA ARG A 74 11.65 -18.99 -5.58
C ARG A 74 12.29 -17.64 -5.29
N ASN A 75 11.57 -16.56 -5.54
CA ASN A 75 12.04 -15.19 -5.28
C ASN A 75 11.80 -14.74 -3.83
N SER A 76 11.11 -15.54 -3.03
CA SER A 76 10.92 -15.27 -1.60
C SER A 76 12.16 -15.69 -0.82
N SER A 77 12.33 -15.12 0.37
CA SER A 77 13.39 -15.52 1.30
C SER A 77 13.09 -16.82 2.05
N GLY A 78 12.08 -17.58 1.62
CA GLY A 78 11.60 -18.76 2.34
C GLY A 78 10.84 -18.42 3.62
N GLU A 79 10.52 -19.45 4.39
CA GLU A 79 9.85 -19.35 5.67
C GLU A 79 10.82 -18.81 6.74
N PRO A 80 10.45 -17.72 7.46
CA PRO A 80 11.27 -17.25 8.56
C PRO A 80 11.14 -18.17 9.79
N ASP A 81 12.20 -18.24 10.58
CA ASP A 81 12.17 -18.95 11.86
C ASP A 81 11.37 -18.16 12.92
N LEU A 82 10.48 -18.86 13.61
CA LEU A 82 9.62 -18.32 14.68
C LEU A 82 9.91 -18.96 16.04
N SER A 83 10.89 -19.87 16.13
CA SER A 83 11.15 -20.69 17.32
C SER A 83 11.58 -19.87 18.55
N ASP A 84 12.15 -18.69 18.35
CA ASP A 84 12.54 -17.76 19.43
C ASP A 84 11.34 -17.02 20.07
N LEU A 85 10.14 -17.14 19.51
CA LEU A 85 8.94 -16.43 19.97
C LEU A 85 8.15 -17.24 21.01
N SER A 86 7.39 -16.53 21.86
CA SER A 86 6.46 -17.19 22.79
C SER A 86 5.31 -17.87 22.03
N PRO A 87 4.67 -18.91 22.62
CA PRO A 87 3.50 -19.55 22.02
C PRO A 87 2.37 -18.56 21.71
N GLU A 88 2.12 -17.59 22.59
CA GLU A 88 1.09 -16.56 22.38
C GLU A 88 1.44 -15.64 21.20
N GLN A 89 2.72 -15.30 21.05
CA GLN A 89 3.20 -14.51 19.91
C GLN A 89 3.05 -15.28 18.60
N GLN A 90 3.42 -16.57 18.59
CA GLN A 90 3.25 -17.44 17.44
C GLN A 90 1.78 -17.57 17.04
N GLU A 91 0.87 -17.72 17.99
CA GLU A 91 -0.57 -17.80 17.74
C GLU A 91 -1.12 -16.50 17.13
N MET A 92 -0.77 -15.34 17.70
CA MET A 92 -1.19 -14.04 17.16
C MET A 92 -0.66 -13.82 15.73
N ILE A 93 0.58 -14.21 15.45
CA ILE A 93 1.19 -14.12 14.12
C ILE A 93 0.50 -15.09 13.15
N ALA A 94 0.26 -16.33 13.57
CA ALA A 94 -0.41 -17.34 12.76
C ALA A 94 -1.81 -16.89 12.36
N SER A 95 -2.58 -16.32 13.29
CA SER A 95 -3.91 -15.79 13.01
C SER A 95 -3.87 -14.58 12.08
N ALA A 96 -2.97 -13.61 12.34
CA ALA A 96 -2.81 -12.43 11.49
C ALA A 96 -2.43 -12.78 10.04
N CYS A 97 -1.63 -13.84 9.85
CA CYS A 97 -1.16 -14.29 8.55
C CYS A 97 -2.03 -15.41 7.93
N ASN A 98 -3.12 -15.82 8.59
CA ASN A 98 -3.93 -16.96 8.18
C ASN A 98 -4.56 -16.76 6.78
N VAL A 99 -5.01 -15.54 6.44
CA VAL A 99 -5.56 -15.25 5.10
C VAL A 99 -4.52 -15.51 4.02
N ALA A 100 -3.28 -15.07 4.25
CA ALA A 100 -2.20 -15.27 3.30
C ALA A 100 -1.86 -16.75 3.13
N ARG A 101 -1.82 -17.49 4.25
CA ARG A 101 -1.64 -18.95 4.29
C ARG A 101 -2.72 -19.68 3.50
N GLN A 102 -3.98 -19.34 3.75
CA GLN A 102 -5.13 -20.05 3.19
C GLN A 102 -5.40 -19.70 1.72
N PHE A 103 -5.14 -18.46 1.27
CA PHE A 103 -5.66 -18.00 -0.03
C PHE A 103 -4.64 -17.34 -0.95
N ASN A 104 -3.51 -16.86 -0.44
CA ASN A 104 -2.57 -16.08 -1.25
C ASN A 104 -1.30 -16.85 -1.64
N GLY A 105 -1.03 -17.96 -0.96
CA GLY A 105 0.08 -18.86 -1.25
C GLY A 105 1.33 -18.55 -0.41
N PRO A 106 2.35 -19.42 -0.53
CA PRO A 106 3.47 -19.46 0.42
C PRO A 106 4.30 -18.18 0.43
N ALA A 107 4.58 -17.59 -0.73
CA ALA A 107 5.39 -16.37 -0.80
C ALA A 107 4.73 -15.17 -0.07
N LYS A 108 3.41 -15.07 -0.14
CA LYS A 108 2.64 -14.02 0.55
C LYS A 108 2.53 -14.31 2.05
N TYR A 109 2.32 -15.56 2.42
CA TYR A 109 2.36 -16.00 3.82
C TYR A 109 3.72 -15.68 4.48
N TYR A 110 4.82 -16.08 3.86
CA TYR A 110 6.17 -15.79 4.34
C TYR A 110 6.51 -14.30 4.35
N GLY A 111 5.91 -13.51 3.45
CA GLY A 111 5.94 -12.05 3.51
C GLY A 111 5.30 -11.52 4.79
N CYS A 112 4.06 -11.93 5.07
CA CYS A 112 3.34 -11.55 6.28
C CYS A 112 4.09 -11.91 7.56
N LEU A 113 4.64 -13.13 7.65
CA LEU A 113 5.43 -13.55 8.82
C LEU A 113 6.63 -12.63 9.07
N ARG A 114 7.36 -12.24 8.02
CA ARG A 114 8.50 -11.31 8.13
C ARG A 114 8.07 -9.91 8.52
N ASP A 115 6.94 -9.43 8.01
CA ASP A 115 6.38 -8.12 8.38
C ASP A 115 6.00 -8.11 9.87
N GLN A 116 5.36 -9.18 10.37
CA GLN A 116 5.03 -9.34 11.79
C GLN A 116 6.29 -9.41 12.67
N LEU A 117 7.29 -10.20 12.28
CA LEU A 117 8.58 -10.25 12.98
C LEU A 117 9.27 -8.89 13.01
N GLY A 118 9.26 -8.16 11.88
CA GLY A 118 9.83 -6.82 11.78
C GLY A 118 9.13 -5.80 12.67
N ALA A 119 7.80 -5.85 12.75
CA ALA A 119 7.01 -5.00 13.63
C ALA A 119 7.24 -5.33 15.11
N LEU A 120 7.35 -6.62 15.44
CA LEU A 120 7.55 -7.11 16.80
C LEU A 120 8.93 -6.73 17.36
N ARG A 121 9.98 -6.75 16.54
CA ARG A 121 11.33 -6.29 16.95
C ARG A 121 11.36 -4.88 17.53
N ASN A 122 10.44 -4.02 17.10
CA ASN A 122 10.33 -2.63 17.57
C ASN A 122 9.18 -2.43 18.59
N SER A 123 8.55 -3.52 19.04
CA SER A 123 7.36 -3.48 19.88
C SER A 123 7.58 -4.39 21.09
N ALA A 124 7.81 -3.79 22.26
CA ALA A 124 7.83 -4.52 23.52
C ALA A 124 6.40 -4.63 24.10
N GLU A 125 6.12 -5.79 24.70
CA GLU A 125 4.89 -6.01 25.46
C GLU A 125 4.88 -5.11 26.70
N PRO A 126 3.83 -4.29 26.90
CA PRO A 126 3.73 -3.46 28.09
C PRO A 126 3.35 -4.31 29.30
N ASP A 127 4.06 -4.11 30.41
CA ASP A 127 3.65 -4.63 31.70
C ASP A 127 2.35 -3.95 32.14
N LEU A 128 1.36 -4.74 32.56
CA LEU A 128 0.08 -4.27 33.09
C LEU A 128 -0.16 -4.71 34.54
N SER A 129 0.84 -5.34 35.18
CA SER A 129 0.73 -5.93 36.51
C SER A 129 0.44 -4.91 37.61
N ASP A 130 0.65 -3.62 37.34
CA ASP A 130 0.32 -2.49 38.21
C ASP A 130 -1.17 -2.11 38.21
N LEU A 131 -1.96 -2.65 37.29
CA LEU A 131 -3.40 -2.37 37.14
C LEU A 131 -4.27 -3.39 37.88
N SER A 132 -5.48 -2.99 38.27
CA SER A 132 -6.45 -3.93 38.86
C SER A 132 -6.91 -4.99 37.84
N PRO A 133 -7.34 -6.17 38.29
CA PRO A 133 -7.85 -7.21 37.38
C PRO A 133 -8.99 -6.71 36.47
N GLU A 134 -9.87 -5.86 37.00
CA GLU A 134 -10.98 -5.27 36.24
C GLU A 134 -10.46 -4.31 35.16
N GLN A 135 -9.43 -3.52 35.47
CA GLN A 135 -8.80 -2.62 34.51
C GLN A 135 -8.07 -3.41 33.41
N GLN A 136 -7.36 -4.47 33.78
CA GLN A 136 -6.69 -5.36 32.83
C GLN A 136 -7.70 -5.99 31.87
N GLU A 137 -8.83 -6.50 32.39
CA GLU A 137 -9.88 -7.11 31.58
C GLU A 137 -10.49 -6.12 30.58
N MET A 138 -10.78 -4.89 31.00
CA MET A 138 -11.28 -3.84 30.10
C MET A 138 -10.29 -3.54 28.98
N ILE A 139 -9.00 -3.43 29.30
CA ILE A 139 -7.94 -3.20 28.32
C ILE A 139 -7.84 -4.37 27.33
N PHE A 140 -7.85 -5.61 27.82
CA PHE A 140 -7.78 -6.80 26.97
C PHE A 140 -8.98 -6.90 26.04
N ASN A 141 -10.18 -6.62 26.53
CA ASN A 141 -11.39 -6.60 25.72
C ASN A 141 -11.34 -5.52 24.63
N ALA A 142 -10.84 -4.31 24.95
CA ALA A 142 -10.65 -3.24 23.98
C ALA A 142 -9.64 -3.61 22.88
N CYS A 143 -8.60 -4.35 23.24
CA CYS A 143 -7.52 -4.75 22.34
C CYS A 143 -7.69 -6.14 21.69
N ARG A 144 -8.83 -6.81 21.92
CA ARG A 144 -9.11 -8.17 21.45
C ARG A 144 -8.97 -8.34 19.94
N VAL A 145 -9.46 -7.38 19.16
CA VAL A 145 -9.38 -7.44 17.68
C VAL A 145 -7.94 -7.42 17.21
N ALA A 146 -7.10 -6.57 17.82
CA ALA A 146 -5.68 -6.49 17.47
C ALA A 146 -4.95 -7.80 17.79
N ARG A 147 -5.25 -8.39 18.96
CA ARG A 147 -4.74 -9.71 19.37
C ARG A 147 -5.15 -10.81 18.40
N GLN A 148 -6.42 -10.86 18.02
CA GLN A 148 -6.97 -11.98 17.27
C GLN A 148 -6.68 -11.91 15.77
N PHE A 149 -6.63 -10.72 15.15
CA PHE A 149 -6.62 -10.62 13.68
C PHE A 149 -5.48 -9.77 13.09
N ILE A 150 -4.81 -8.95 13.90
CA ILE A 150 -3.84 -7.97 13.37
C ILE A 150 -2.40 -8.38 13.69
N GLY A 151 -2.16 -8.91 14.88
CA GLY A 151 -0.86 -9.43 15.32
C GLY A 151 -0.29 -8.73 16.56
N PRO A 152 0.84 -9.23 17.09
CA PRO A 152 1.35 -8.88 18.41
C PRO A 152 1.76 -7.40 18.53
N ALA A 153 2.42 -6.83 17.52
CA ALA A 153 2.85 -5.43 17.57
C ALA A 153 1.67 -4.46 17.68
N SER A 154 0.61 -4.69 16.92
CA SER A 154 -0.63 -3.91 16.97
C SER A 154 -1.37 -4.09 18.30
N TYR A 155 -1.38 -5.32 18.83
CA TYR A 155 -1.91 -5.60 20.16
C TYR A 155 -1.16 -4.82 21.24
N TYR A 156 0.18 -4.87 21.26
CA TYR A 156 1.01 -4.15 22.22
C TYR A 156 0.86 -2.62 22.11
N ASN A 157 0.73 -2.09 20.89
CA ASN A 157 0.42 -0.68 20.67
C ASN A 157 -0.93 -0.29 21.28
N CYS A 158 -1.96 -1.13 21.11
CA CYS A 158 -3.27 -0.93 21.72
C CYS A 158 -3.18 -0.94 23.25
N LEU A 159 -2.52 -1.95 23.84
CA LEU A 159 -2.34 -2.05 25.29
C LEU A 159 -1.66 -0.79 25.87
N ARG A 160 -0.59 -0.31 25.22
CA ARG A 160 0.09 0.94 25.62
C ARG A 160 -0.85 2.15 25.54
N SER A 161 -1.64 2.26 24.48
CA SER A 161 -2.60 3.37 24.32
C SER A 161 -3.68 3.35 25.40
N GLN A 162 -4.25 2.17 25.71
CA GLN A 162 -5.29 2.05 26.72
C GLN A 162 -4.74 2.35 28.12
N ARG A 163 -3.56 1.80 28.48
CA ARG A 163 -2.89 2.10 29.76
C ARG A 163 -2.59 3.59 29.90
N ALA A 164 -2.07 4.24 28.86
CA ALA A 164 -1.81 5.68 28.87
C ALA A 164 -3.10 6.50 29.05
N GLY A 165 -4.21 6.06 28.44
CA GLY A 165 -5.53 6.66 28.62
C GLY A 165 -6.04 6.57 30.06
N LEU A 166 -5.82 5.44 30.75
CA LEU A 166 -6.15 5.31 32.17
C LEU A 166 -5.27 6.21 33.05
N ALA A 167 -3.96 6.25 32.79
CA ALA A 167 -3.04 7.10 33.53
C ALA A 167 -3.38 8.60 33.41
N ALA A 168 -3.83 9.04 32.24
CA ALA A 168 -4.26 10.42 32.01
C ALA A 168 -5.53 10.81 32.79
N GLN A 169 -6.38 9.85 33.16
CA GLN A 169 -7.58 10.09 33.99
C GLN A 169 -7.28 10.16 35.50
N ILE A 170 -6.11 9.66 35.92
CA ILE A 170 -5.69 9.58 37.34
C ILE A 170 -4.64 10.65 37.68
N ALA A 171 -4.05 11.31 36.67
CA ALA A 171 -3.14 12.42 36.90
C ALA A 171 -3.85 13.52 37.72
N PRO A 172 -3.28 13.96 38.86
CA PRO A 172 -3.85 15.07 39.60
C PRO A 172 -3.87 16.27 38.67
N VAL A 173 -5.03 16.90 38.54
CA VAL A 173 -5.17 18.25 38.00
C VAL A 173 -4.28 19.14 38.86
N THR A 174 -3.03 19.29 38.46
CA THR A 174 -2.15 20.33 38.98
C THR A 174 -2.61 21.59 38.31
N ASP A 175 -3.57 22.25 38.95
CA ASP A 175 -4.15 23.53 38.59
C ASP A 175 -3.02 24.55 38.30
N PRO A 176 -2.75 24.94 37.05
CA PRO A 176 -2.00 26.14 36.77
C PRO A 176 -3.04 27.24 36.58
N GLY A 177 -3.06 28.16 37.53
CA GLY A 177 -4.00 29.28 37.62
C GLY A 177 -4.62 29.73 36.29
N THR A 178 -5.93 29.83 36.34
CA THR A 178 -6.84 30.37 35.33
C THR A 178 -6.24 31.52 34.52
N PRO A 179 -6.29 31.45 33.18
CA PRO A 179 -6.53 32.63 32.38
C PRO A 179 -7.88 32.50 31.67
N THR A 180 -8.69 33.52 31.90
CA THR A 180 -9.96 33.82 31.25
C THR A 180 -9.88 33.62 29.73
N VAL A 181 -10.68 32.68 29.21
CA VAL A 181 -10.91 32.54 27.77
C VAL A 181 -11.91 33.61 27.33
N SER A 182 -11.46 34.52 26.45
CA SER A 182 -12.35 35.22 25.51
C SER A 182 -12.15 34.64 24.10
N PRO A 183 -13.19 34.59 23.25
CA PRO A 183 -13.15 33.81 22.00
C PRO A 183 -12.50 34.59 20.85
N PRO A 184 -11.76 33.95 19.94
CA PRO A 184 -11.29 34.61 18.73
C PRO A 184 -12.30 34.46 17.59
N THR A 185 -12.86 35.59 17.16
CA THR A 185 -13.47 35.76 15.85
C THR A 185 -12.37 35.91 14.80
N GLN A 186 -12.33 35.00 13.82
CA GLN A 186 -11.48 35.13 12.64
C GLN A 186 -12.16 36.03 11.60
N GLN A 187 -11.50 37.10 11.18
CA GLN A 187 -11.66 37.65 9.82
C GLN A 187 -10.36 38.38 9.40
N PRO A 188 -9.95 38.32 8.12
CA PRO A 188 -8.58 38.59 7.70
C PRO A 188 -8.38 40.07 7.41
N THR A 189 -7.20 40.60 7.73
CA THR A 189 -6.77 41.91 7.26
C THR A 189 -5.55 41.78 6.37
N SER A 190 -5.75 42.21 5.13
CA SER A 190 -4.75 42.50 4.13
C SER A 190 -3.97 43.74 4.53
N THR A 191 -2.64 43.67 4.51
CA THR A 191 -1.79 44.86 4.51
C THR A 191 -0.71 44.73 3.44
N SER A 192 -0.87 45.56 2.40
CA SER A 192 0.16 45.86 1.40
C SER A 192 1.44 46.41 2.06
N PRO A 193 2.62 46.20 1.47
CA PRO A 193 3.83 46.89 1.88
C PRO A 193 3.81 48.33 1.35
N LYS A 194 3.95 49.29 2.26
CA LYS A 194 4.19 50.70 1.92
C LYS A 194 5.63 50.88 1.41
N THR A 195 5.71 51.43 0.20
CA THR A 195 6.89 52.00 -0.44
C THR A 195 7.38 53.20 0.37
N GLY A 196 8.63 53.14 0.86
CA GLY A 196 9.31 54.23 1.56
C GLY A 196 10.43 54.80 0.71
N SER A 197 10.28 56.06 0.32
CA SER A 197 11.17 56.84 -0.53
C SER A 197 12.54 57.14 0.10
N GLY A 198 13.57 57.08 -0.75
CA GLY A 198 14.53 58.16 -1.00
C GLY A 198 15.17 58.88 0.18
N ALA A 199 16.44 58.57 0.42
CA ALA A 199 17.40 59.52 0.99
C ALA A 199 18.73 59.39 0.23
N THR A 200 19.02 60.39 -0.59
CA THR A 200 20.29 60.66 -1.27
C THR A 200 21.34 61.18 -0.28
N PRO A 201 22.56 60.62 -0.25
CA PRO A 201 23.72 61.32 0.34
C PRO A 201 24.50 62.08 -0.74
N GLY A 202 24.90 63.30 -0.38
CA GLY A 202 25.51 64.30 -1.24
C GLY A 202 26.88 63.91 -1.83
N LEU A 203 27.08 64.36 -3.06
CA LEU A 203 28.30 64.24 -3.84
C LEU A 203 29.26 65.37 -3.46
N GLN A 204 30.30 65.07 -2.65
CA GLN A 204 31.45 65.97 -2.51
C GLN A 204 32.48 65.63 -3.59
N THR A 205 32.69 66.56 -4.51
CA THR A 205 33.69 66.47 -5.57
C THR A 205 35.07 66.88 -5.05
N ASN A 206 35.98 65.91 -4.89
CA ASN A 206 37.41 66.16 -4.71
C ASN A 206 38.13 66.05 -6.08
N PRO A 207 39.08 66.93 -6.41
CA PRO A 207 39.72 66.97 -7.72
C PRO A 207 40.83 65.92 -7.80
N GLY A 208 40.87 65.13 -8.88
CA GLY A 208 42.06 64.34 -9.22
C GLY A 208 41.87 62.97 -9.87
N ILE A 209 40.65 62.53 -10.20
CA ILE A 209 40.48 61.24 -10.92
C ILE A 209 40.18 61.53 -12.40
N PRO A 210 41.04 61.09 -13.35
CA PRO A 210 40.78 61.28 -14.77
C PRO A 210 39.45 60.61 -15.16
N ILE A 211 38.61 61.32 -15.91
CA ILE A 211 37.22 60.92 -16.25
C ILE A 211 37.15 59.49 -16.82
N ASN A 212 38.17 59.06 -17.58
CA ASN A 212 38.29 57.71 -18.12
C ASN A 212 38.31 56.62 -17.03
N LEU A 213 38.92 56.88 -15.87
CA LEU A 213 38.97 55.93 -14.76
C LEU A 213 37.63 55.84 -14.01
N LEU A 214 36.87 56.94 -13.92
CA LEU A 214 35.52 56.93 -13.35
C LEU A 214 34.53 56.17 -14.22
N ILE A 215 34.64 56.27 -15.55
CA ILE A 215 33.79 55.51 -16.48
C ILE A 215 34.09 54.00 -16.35
N VAL A 216 35.36 53.61 -16.27
CA VAL A 216 35.75 52.21 -16.06
C VAL A 216 35.28 51.71 -14.70
N PHE A 217 35.44 52.48 -13.63
CA PHE A 217 34.93 52.10 -12.30
C PHE A 217 33.40 51.99 -12.28
N ALA A 218 32.68 52.93 -12.89
CA ALA A 218 31.23 52.88 -13.00
C ALA A 218 30.77 51.67 -13.81
N ALA A 219 31.45 51.34 -14.91
CA ALA A 219 31.17 50.16 -15.72
C ALA A 219 31.44 48.86 -14.95
N VAL A 220 32.53 48.77 -14.18
CA VAL A 220 32.85 47.60 -13.34
C VAL A 220 31.85 47.44 -12.21
N ILE A 221 31.46 48.53 -11.53
CA ILE A 221 30.43 48.50 -10.49
C ILE A 221 29.08 48.12 -11.08
N PHE A 222 28.73 48.65 -12.26
CA PHE A 222 27.49 48.32 -12.94
C PHE A 222 27.45 46.85 -13.40
N LEU A 223 28.55 46.33 -13.96
CA LEU A 223 28.68 44.92 -14.31
C LEU A 223 28.63 44.02 -13.07
N ALA A 224 29.28 44.40 -11.97
CA ALA A 224 29.21 43.67 -10.70
C ALA A 224 27.79 43.70 -10.11
N PHE A 225 27.08 44.83 -10.22
CA PHE A 225 25.69 44.97 -9.77
C PHE A 225 24.73 44.14 -10.63
N LEU A 226 24.92 44.11 -11.95
CA LEU A 226 24.16 43.22 -12.84
C LEU A 226 24.45 41.74 -12.56
N GLN A 227 25.71 41.38 -12.29
CA GLN A 227 26.08 40.03 -11.85
C GLN A 227 25.45 39.66 -10.50
N GLU A 228 25.30 40.61 -9.58
CA GLU A 228 24.70 40.39 -8.27
C GLU A 228 23.16 40.28 -8.34
N ILE A 229 22.50 41.06 -9.22
CA ILE A 229 21.07 40.90 -9.52
C ILE A 229 20.81 39.52 -10.14
N ALA A 230 21.66 39.06 -11.06
CA ALA A 230 21.57 37.72 -11.64
C ALA A 230 21.80 36.59 -10.60
N ARG A 231 22.56 36.85 -9.54
CA ARG A 231 22.84 35.92 -8.43
C ARG A 231 21.76 35.85 -7.34
N ARG A 232 20.77 36.75 -7.34
CA ARG A 232 19.60 36.63 -6.45
C ARG A 232 18.74 35.44 -6.91
N GLY A 233 19.09 34.25 -6.43
CA GLY A 233 18.38 33.01 -6.71
C GLY A 233 16.88 33.16 -6.50
N LYS A 234 16.10 32.66 -7.47
CA LYS A 234 14.63 32.67 -7.41
C LYS A 234 14.20 31.83 -6.20
N LYS A 235 13.10 32.19 -5.55
CA LYS A 235 12.54 31.40 -4.44
C LYS A 235 11.45 30.48 -4.98
N CYS A 236 11.37 29.27 -4.44
CA CYS A 236 10.28 28.33 -4.69
C CYS A 236 8.97 28.96 -4.21
N PHE A 237 7.96 28.98 -5.07
CA PHE A 237 6.64 29.54 -4.74
C PHE A 237 5.94 28.75 -3.61
N THR A 238 6.18 27.44 -3.51
CA THR A 238 5.52 26.56 -2.54
C THR A 238 6.18 26.56 -1.17
N CYS A 239 7.52 26.57 -1.09
CA CYS A 239 8.25 26.41 0.18
C CYS A 239 9.26 27.54 0.50
N GLY A 240 9.44 28.50 -0.40
CA GLY A 240 10.35 29.64 -0.20
C GLY A 240 11.85 29.33 -0.32
N ALA A 241 12.26 28.07 -0.55
CA ALA A 241 13.65 27.68 -0.73
C ALA A 241 14.27 28.33 -1.98
N ARG A 242 15.58 28.61 -1.98
CA ARG A 242 16.27 29.07 -3.20
C ARG A 242 16.23 27.97 -4.25
N THR A 243 15.83 28.32 -5.48
CA THR A 243 15.78 27.44 -6.63
C THR A 243 16.62 28.01 -7.77
N THR A 244 17.29 27.11 -8.49
CA THR A 244 18.01 27.38 -9.74
C THR A 244 17.17 27.06 -10.98
N ASN A 245 15.97 26.48 -10.78
CA ASN A 245 15.10 26.00 -11.84
C ASN A 245 14.20 27.12 -12.40
N ALA A 246 13.95 27.07 -13.71
CA ALA A 246 13.09 28.01 -14.43
C ALA A 246 11.60 27.90 -14.03
N THR A 247 11.17 26.76 -13.49
CA THR A 247 9.77 26.42 -13.19
C THR A 247 9.18 27.10 -11.93
N GLN A 248 9.95 27.94 -11.22
CA GLN A 248 9.56 28.60 -9.95
C GLN A 248 9.18 27.66 -8.79
N ILE A 249 9.25 26.33 -8.97
CA ILE A 249 9.01 25.31 -7.96
C ILE A 249 10.30 24.49 -7.82
N CYS A 250 10.72 24.14 -6.60
CA CYS A 250 11.91 23.29 -6.40
C CYS A 250 11.58 21.80 -6.59
N ASP A 251 12.61 21.02 -6.92
CA ASP A 251 12.48 19.60 -7.24
C ASP A 251 11.79 18.81 -6.11
N SER A 252 12.10 19.13 -4.84
CA SER A 252 11.45 18.47 -3.70
C SER A 252 9.96 18.78 -3.56
N CYS A 253 9.52 19.99 -3.92
CA CYS A 253 8.08 20.33 -3.95
C CYS A 253 7.39 19.68 -5.15
N GLN A 254 8.08 19.56 -6.29
CA GLN A 254 7.56 18.88 -7.47
C GLN A 254 7.38 17.37 -7.24
N GLU A 255 8.32 16.72 -6.57
CA GLU A 255 8.22 15.30 -6.19
C GLU A 255 7.08 15.05 -5.21
N ARG A 256 6.90 15.91 -4.20
CA ARG A 256 5.78 15.81 -3.25
C ARG A 256 4.42 15.96 -3.95
N ALA A 257 4.31 16.89 -4.90
CA ALA A 257 3.08 17.07 -5.68
C ALA A 257 2.74 15.82 -6.53
N ARG A 258 3.75 15.20 -7.15
CA ARG A 258 3.58 13.94 -7.91
C ARG A 258 3.22 12.76 -7.00
N ALA A 259 3.85 12.67 -5.82
CA ALA A 259 3.56 11.62 -4.84
C ALA A 259 2.11 11.72 -4.32
N GLU A 260 1.63 12.93 -4.08
CA GLU A 260 0.23 13.20 -3.68
C GLU A 260 -0.76 12.84 -4.81
N GLU A 261 -0.45 13.19 -6.06
CA GLU A 261 -1.27 12.79 -7.20
C GLU A 261 -1.33 11.25 -7.34
N ASN A 262 -0.19 10.57 -7.17
CA ASN A 262 -0.14 9.11 -7.21
C ASN A 262 -0.96 8.48 -6.07
N ARG A 263 -0.89 9.00 -4.84
CA ARG A 263 -1.74 8.53 -3.74
C ARG A 263 -3.22 8.71 -4.04
N ARG A 264 -3.62 9.86 -4.58
CA ARG A 264 -5.00 10.10 -4.99
C ARG A 264 -5.44 9.14 -6.08
N ARG A 265 -4.56 8.80 -7.03
CA ARG A 265 -4.85 7.78 -8.06
C ARG A 265 -4.98 6.38 -7.46
N GLU A 266 -4.16 6.03 -6.46
CA GLU A 266 -4.26 4.75 -5.74
C GLU A 266 -5.54 4.68 -4.90
N GLU A 267 -5.91 5.75 -4.20
CA GLU A 267 -7.18 5.85 -3.47
C GLU A 267 -8.41 5.87 -4.40
N GLN A 268 -8.24 6.34 -5.65
CA GLN A 268 -9.28 6.35 -6.69
C GLN A 268 -9.27 5.10 -7.58
N THR A 269 -8.36 4.14 -7.38
CA THR A 269 -8.54 2.82 -7.99
C THR A 269 -9.67 2.10 -7.26
N PRO A 270 -10.81 1.81 -7.92
CA PRO A 270 -11.86 1.04 -7.29
C PRO A 270 -11.29 -0.34 -6.97
N GLY A 271 -11.43 -0.76 -5.71
CA GLY A 271 -11.13 -2.12 -5.30
C GLY A 271 -11.80 -3.13 -6.23
N VAL A 272 -11.11 -4.26 -6.45
CA VAL A 272 -11.57 -5.50 -7.09
C VAL A 272 -13.08 -5.47 -7.40
N SER A 273 -13.43 -5.34 -8.68
CA SER A 273 -14.83 -5.22 -9.11
C SER A 273 -15.66 -6.36 -8.51
N PHE A 274 -16.61 -6.03 -7.63
CA PHE A 274 -17.57 -6.98 -7.10
C PHE A 274 -18.45 -7.47 -8.26
N ASN A 275 -18.23 -8.70 -8.71
CA ASN A 275 -19.01 -9.32 -9.78
C ASN A 275 -20.04 -10.28 -9.17
N PRO A 276 -21.35 -9.93 -9.14
CA PRO A 276 -22.39 -10.76 -8.54
C PRO A 276 -22.49 -12.17 -9.16
N TYR A 277 -22.20 -12.29 -10.46
CA TYR A 277 -22.24 -13.56 -11.17
C TYR A 277 -21.11 -14.50 -10.71
N GLU A 278 -19.93 -13.96 -10.45
CA GLU A 278 -18.81 -14.73 -9.88
C GLU A 278 -19.07 -15.14 -8.43
N VAL A 279 -19.71 -14.28 -7.63
CA VAL A 279 -20.08 -14.59 -6.24
C VAL A 279 -21.07 -15.75 -6.16
N LEU A 280 -22.06 -15.77 -7.07
CA LEU A 280 -23.02 -16.89 -7.15
C LEU A 280 -22.49 -18.09 -7.95
N GLY A 281 -21.34 -17.96 -8.61
CA GLY A 281 -20.75 -19.00 -9.45
C GLY A 281 -21.56 -19.32 -10.71
N VAL A 282 -22.29 -18.34 -11.24
CA VAL A 282 -23.15 -18.47 -12.43
C VAL A 282 -22.62 -17.65 -13.60
N SER A 283 -23.05 -17.96 -14.82
CA SER A 283 -22.67 -17.21 -16.03
C SER A 283 -23.26 -15.80 -16.03
N LEU A 284 -22.58 -14.83 -16.68
CA LEU A 284 -23.06 -13.45 -16.88
C LEU A 284 -24.45 -13.37 -17.56
N GLY A 285 -24.87 -14.43 -18.26
CA GLY A 285 -26.18 -14.55 -18.90
C GLY A 285 -27.11 -15.57 -18.25
N ALA A 286 -26.87 -15.96 -17.00
CA ALA A 286 -27.68 -16.95 -16.29
C ALA A 286 -29.14 -16.52 -16.18
N SER A 287 -30.05 -17.49 -16.33
CA SER A 287 -31.49 -17.28 -16.14
C SER A 287 -31.84 -17.00 -14.68
N ARG A 288 -33.01 -16.39 -14.43
CA ARG A 288 -33.49 -16.11 -13.06
C ARG A 288 -33.62 -17.40 -12.25
N GLU A 289 -33.96 -18.51 -12.90
CA GLU A 289 -34.09 -19.84 -12.33
C GLU A 289 -32.72 -20.37 -11.87
N GLU A 290 -31.69 -20.24 -12.71
CA GLU A 290 -30.31 -20.63 -12.37
C GLU A 290 -29.74 -19.79 -11.23
N ILE A 291 -29.97 -18.47 -11.26
CA ILE A 291 -29.56 -17.55 -10.18
C ILE A 291 -30.22 -17.93 -8.86
N ARG A 292 -31.53 -18.25 -8.87
CA ARG A 292 -32.26 -18.67 -7.67
C ARG A 292 -31.82 -20.05 -7.17
N SER A 293 -31.50 -20.98 -8.07
CA SER A 293 -30.96 -22.28 -7.69
C SER A 293 -29.60 -22.14 -7.01
N ALA A 294 -28.68 -21.41 -7.64
CA ALA A 294 -27.33 -21.19 -7.11
C ALA A 294 -27.36 -20.50 -5.75
N TYR A 295 -28.22 -19.49 -5.59
CA TYR A 295 -28.44 -18.84 -4.29
C TYR A 295 -28.89 -19.82 -3.21
N ARG A 296 -29.91 -20.65 -3.48
CA ARG A 296 -30.40 -21.66 -2.52
C ARG A 296 -29.31 -22.65 -2.13
N ASP A 297 -28.51 -23.12 -3.09
CA ASP A 297 -27.44 -24.08 -2.85
C ASP A 297 -26.30 -23.48 -2.03
N LEU A 298 -25.99 -22.19 -2.22
CA LEU A 298 -24.97 -21.48 -1.46
C LEU A 298 -25.43 -21.18 -0.03
N ILE A 299 -26.67 -20.73 0.16
CA ILE A 299 -27.24 -20.55 1.50
C ILE A 299 -27.35 -21.87 2.24
N ALA A 300 -27.74 -22.96 1.57
CA ALA A 300 -27.79 -24.28 2.18
C ALA A 300 -26.43 -24.78 2.70
N ARG A 301 -25.32 -24.27 2.15
CA ARG A 301 -23.94 -24.60 2.51
C ARG A 301 -23.32 -23.64 3.53
N TYR A 302 -23.64 -22.35 3.44
CA TYR A 302 -22.98 -21.30 4.23
C TYR A 302 -23.89 -20.62 5.26
N HIS A 303 -25.11 -21.13 5.51
CA HIS A 303 -25.97 -20.57 6.54
C HIS A 303 -25.31 -20.65 7.92
N PRO A 304 -25.23 -19.54 8.69
CA PRO A 304 -24.54 -19.52 9.99
C PRO A 304 -25.08 -20.57 10.96
N ASP A 305 -26.40 -20.78 11.01
CA ASP A 305 -27.01 -21.80 11.88
C ASP A 305 -26.48 -23.21 11.60
N LYS A 306 -26.19 -23.54 10.33
CA LYS A 306 -25.71 -24.87 9.95
C LYS A 306 -24.26 -25.12 10.33
N VAL A 307 -23.45 -24.06 10.47
CA VAL A 307 -22.04 -24.17 10.85
C VAL A 307 -21.77 -23.73 12.28
N SER A 308 -22.81 -23.30 13.01
CA SER A 308 -22.72 -22.85 14.41
C SER A 308 -22.09 -23.92 15.32
N HIS A 309 -22.39 -25.19 15.07
CA HIS A 309 -21.84 -26.33 15.80
C HIS A 309 -20.33 -26.55 15.57
N LEU A 310 -19.74 -25.90 14.56
CA LEU A 310 -18.31 -26.02 14.23
C LEU A 310 -17.45 -24.95 14.96
N GLY A 311 -18.09 -24.00 15.65
CA GLY A 311 -17.43 -22.96 16.44
C GLY A 311 -17.65 -21.54 15.91
N GLN A 312 -17.40 -20.53 16.76
CA GLN A 312 -17.67 -19.12 16.47
C GLN A 312 -16.90 -18.59 15.25
N GLU A 313 -15.74 -19.14 14.95
CA GLU A 313 -14.93 -18.74 13.79
C GLU A 313 -15.60 -19.14 12.46
N PHE A 314 -16.14 -20.36 12.39
CA PHE A 314 -16.90 -20.83 11.22
C PHE A 314 -18.21 -20.08 11.07
N GLU A 315 -18.88 -19.78 12.18
CA GLU A 315 -20.08 -18.94 12.20
C GLU A 315 -19.79 -17.52 11.68
N ALA A 316 -18.69 -16.90 12.07
CA ALA A 316 -18.28 -15.58 11.59
C ALA A 316 -18.02 -15.57 10.07
N ILE A 317 -17.28 -16.57 9.57
CA ILE A 317 -17.00 -16.71 8.13
C ILE A 317 -18.29 -16.99 7.35
N ALA A 318 -19.17 -17.84 7.88
CA ALA A 318 -20.46 -18.12 7.28
C ALA A 318 -21.38 -16.89 7.24
N ARG A 319 -21.37 -16.05 8.27
CA ARG A 319 -22.08 -14.76 8.28
C ARG A 319 -21.58 -13.85 7.17
N GLU A 320 -20.26 -13.67 7.06
CA GLU A 320 -19.67 -12.81 6.02
C GLU A 320 -19.97 -13.33 4.60
N LYS A 321 -19.83 -14.65 4.39
CA LYS A 321 -20.17 -15.29 3.10
C LYS A 321 -21.65 -15.14 2.77
N THR A 322 -22.53 -15.37 3.74
CA THR A 322 -23.98 -15.24 3.57
C THR A 322 -24.36 -13.81 3.19
N LEU A 323 -23.78 -12.80 3.83
CA LEU A 323 -24.00 -11.39 3.45
C LEU A 323 -23.58 -11.11 2.00
N THR A 324 -22.42 -11.64 1.60
CA THR A 324 -21.89 -11.47 0.24
C THR A 324 -22.80 -12.15 -0.80
N ILE A 325 -23.29 -13.35 -0.50
CA ILE A 325 -24.23 -14.13 -1.33
C ILE A 325 -25.58 -13.40 -1.46
N ASN A 326 -26.12 -12.90 -0.35
CA ASN A 326 -27.38 -12.15 -0.33
C ASN A 326 -27.29 -10.89 -1.20
N ARG A 327 -26.21 -10.12 -1.03
CA ARG A 327 -25.95 -8.92 -1.85
C ARG A 327 -25.88 -9.24 -3.34
N ALA A 328 -25.18 -10.32 -3.71
CA ALA A 328 -25.08 -10.72 -5.11
C ALA A 328 -26.44 -11.14 -5.69
N TYR A 329 -27.23 -11.89 -4.93
CA TYR A 329 -28.57 -12.31 -5.33
C TYR A 329 -29.53 -11.12 -5.50
N GLU A 330 -29.51 -10.15 -4.58
CA GLU A 330 -30.31 -8.92 -4.68
C GLU A 330 -29.94 -8.12 -5.94
N MET A 331 -28.66 -7.93 -6.22
CA MET A 331 -28.20 -7.21 -7.42
C MET A 331 -28.63 -7.88 -8.72
N LEU A 332 -28.71 -9.22 -8.74
CA LEU A 332 -29.10 -9.98 -9.94
C LEU A 332 -30.61 -10.17 -10.10
N THR A 333 -31.38 -9.99 -9.03
CA THR A 333 -32.84 -10.15 -9.05
C THR A 333 -33.60 -8.82 -9.11
N SER A 334 -32.94 -7.71 -8.76
CA SER A 334 -33.46 -6.34 -8.88
C SER A 334 -33.25 -5.69 -10.26
N LEU A 335 -32.58 -6.39 -11.18
CA LEU A 335 -32.50 -6.07 -12.63
C LEU A 335 -33.72 -6.60 -13.38
#